data_AF-A0AAV3STT4-F1
#
_entry.id   AF-A0AAV3STT4-F1
#
_cell.length_a   1.000
_cell.length_b   1.000
_cell.length_c   1.000
_cell.angle_alpha   90.00
_cell.angle_beta   90.00
_cell.angle_gamma   90.00
#
_symmetry.space_group_name_H-M   'P 1'
#
loop_
_entity.id
_entity.type
_entity.pdbx_description
1 polymer ?
#
loop_
_entity_poly.entity_id
_entity_poly.type
_entity_poly.pdbx_seq_one_letter_code
_entity_poly.pdbx_strand_id
1 'polypeptide(L)'
;MSGHSDPNSVPHAKSQLEASAHRTPGWTTDTQLVREFDRPFHVGDAVRSAVTDAIEQWSELSETPPLYNFVDTDRLNGLFKTKATDDSGWLPSAEFQFQTCRVTVLYGPVIRVIIEHDP
;
A
#
# COMPACT_ATOMS: atom_id res chain seq x y z
N MET A 1 47.87 3.53 34.92
CA MET A 1 47.90 4.92 34.43
C MET A 1 47.81 4.88 32.92
N SER A 2 46.84 5.61 32.35
CA SER A 2 46.72 6.03 30.94
C SER A 2 46.43 4.89 29.94
N GLY A 3 45.48 4.97 29.00
CA GLY A 3 44.56 6.01 28.55
C GLY A 3 43.97 5.61 27.18
N HIS A 4 42.93 6.34 26.76
CA HIS A 4 42.27 6.39 25.44
C HIS A 4 41.09 5.43 25.10
N SER A 5 39.89 5.99 25.31
CA SER A 5 38.89 6.42 24.30
C SER A 5 38.42 5.47 23.18
N ASP A 6 37.10 5.28 23.19
CA ASP A 6 36.09 4.70 22.28
C ASP A 6 36.19 5.10 20.77
N PRO A 7 35.19 4.82 19.91
CA PRO A 7 34.52 3.56 19.52
C PRO A 7 34.50 3.42 17.98
N ASN A 8 34.66 2.22 17.39
CA ASN A 8 34.33 2.06 15.96
C ASN A 8 33.04 1.27 15.79
N SER A 9 31.96 2.04 15.68
CA SER A 9 30.62 1.63 15.30
C SER A 9 30.54 1.57 13.78
N VAL A 10 30.08 0.45 13.22
CA VAL A 10 29.31 0.42 11.96
C VAL A 10 28.33 -0.76 12.01
N PRO A 11 27.05 -0.55 12.37
CA PRO A 11 26.02 -1.47 11.95
C PRO A 11 25.81 -1.25 10.45
N HIS A 12 26.14 -2.25 9.63
CA HIS A 12 25.78 -2.29 8.22
C HIS A 12 24.29 -2.65 8.09
N ALA A 13 23.44 -1.72 8.53
CA ALA A 13 22.00 -1.75 8.35
C ALA A 13 21.60 -0.48 7.60
N LYS A 14 22.03 -0.37 6.34
CA LYS A 14 21.57 0.66 5.41
C LYS A 14 21.37 0.08 4.03
N SER A 15 20.26 -0.64 3.87
CA SER A 15 19.60 -0.80 2.57
C SER A 15 18.10 -1.12 2.72
N GLN A 16 17.47 -0.62 3.79
CA GLN A 16 16.02 -0.73 4.00
C GLN A 16 15.51 0.58 4.64
N LEU A 17 15.89 1.72 4.08
CA LEU A 17 15.48 3.01 4.62
C LEU A 17 15.20 4.06 3.54
N GLU A 18 14.61 3.66 2.41
CA GLU A 18 14.01 4.63 1.47
C GLU A 18 12.69 4.15 0.84
N ALA A 19 12.19 2.95 1.18
CA ALA A 19 10.81 2.55 0.85
C ALA A 19 9.80 2.94 1.95
N SER A 20 10.29 3.25 3.16
CA SER A 20 9.49 3.48 4.36
C SER A 20 9.12 4.94 4.59
N ALA A 21 9.64 5.88 3.79
CA ALA A 21 9.51 7.32 4.06
C ALA A 21 8.12 7.90 3.74
N HIS A 22 7.24 7.12 3.11
CA HIS A 22 5.92 7.59 2.64
C HIS A 22 4.76 6.64 3.00
N ARG A 23 4.99 5.61 3.83
CA ARG A 23 3.96 4.65 4.24
C ARG A 23 3.50 5.03 5.65
N THR A 24 2.38 5.74 5.75
CA THR A 24 1.70 6.01 7.02
C THR A 24 1.17 4.66 7.58
N PRO A 25 1.05 4.46 8.91
CA PRO A 25 0.59 3.18 9.44
C PRO A 25 -0.88 2.99 9.05
N GLY A 26 -1.12 2.13 8.07
CA GLY A 26 -2.45 1.55 7.87
C GLY A 26 -2.77 0.52 8.96
N TRP A 27 -3.93 -0.09 8.88
CA TRP A 27 -4.35 -1.16 9.80
C TRP A 27 -4.77 -2.41 9.04
N THR A 28 -4.72 -3.55 9.71
CA THR A 28 -5.09 -4.85 9.14
C THR A 28 -5.97 -5.59 10.16
N THR A 29 -7.07 -6.16 9.69
CA THR A 29 -7.93 -7.12 10.40
C THR A 29 -7.94 -8.45 9.65
N ASP A 30 -8.70 -9.42 10.16
CA ASP A 30 -8.88 -10.74 9.55
C ASP A 30 -9.39 -10.68 8.10
N THR A 31 -10.25 -9.71 7.78
CA THR A 31 -10.92 -9.59 6.46
C THR A 31 -10.62 -8.28 5.73
N GLN A 32 -9.81 -7.39 6.31
CA GLN A 32 -9.53 -6.10 5.69
C GLN A 32 -8.08 -5.66 5.90
N LEU A 33 -7.46 -5.15 4.84
CA LEU A 33 -6.12 -4.57 4.86
C LEU A 33 -6.20 -3.15 4.31
N VAL A 34 -5.80 -2.19 5.13
CA VAL A 34 -5.75 -0.77 4.77
C VAL A 34 -4.29 -0.34 4.75
N ARG A 35 -3.86 0.33 3.67
CA ARG A 35 -2.55 0.95 3.54
C ARG A 35 -2.69 2.39 3.09
N GLU A 36 -1.92 3.28 3.71
CA GLU A 36 -1.94 4.71 3.44
C GLU A 36 -0.57 5.15 2.94
N PHE A 37 -0.57 5.99 1.90
CA PHE A 37 0.63 6.48 1.24
C PHE A 37 0.57 8.00 1.09
N ASP A 38 1.58 8.68 1.62
CA ASP A 38 1.71 10.15 1.56
C ASP A 38 2.11 10.62 0.16
N ARG A 39 1.47 11.69 -0.33
CA ARG A 39 1.82 12.25 -1.66
C ARG A 39 3.17 13.00 -1.60
N PRO A 40 3.98 12.99 -2.69
CA PRO A 40 3.69 12.48 -4.03
C PRO A 40 4.08 10.99 -4.18
N PHE A 41 3.12 10.09 -4.06
CA PHE A 41 3.30 8.65 -4.26
C PHE A 41 2.49 8.22 -5.48
N HIS A 42 2.99 7.23 -6.21
CA HIS A 42 2.34 6.78 -7.43
C HIS A 42 1.23 5.77 -7.09
N VAL A 43 0.01 5.99 -7.59
CA VAL A 43 -1.16 5.16 -7.25
C VAL A 43 -0.94 3.70 -7.62
N GLY A 44 -0.37 3.44 -8.81
CA GLY A 44 -0.07 2.07 -9.24
C GLY A 44 0.86 1.33 -8.29
N ASP A 45 1.88 2.01 -7.79
CA ASP A 45 2.83 1.44 -6.82
C ASP A 45 2.19 1.26 -5.44
N ALA A 46 1.30 2.16 -5.03
CA ALA A 46 0.54 2.03 -3.77
C ALA A 46 -0.33 0.77 -3.80
N VAL A 47 -1.03 0.55 -4.91
CA VAL A 47 -1.88 -0.63 -5.11
C VAL A 47 -1.04 -1.90 -5.17
N ARG A 48 0.06 -1.93 -5.94
CA ARG A 48 0.97 -3.09 -5.98
C ARG A 48 1.50 -3.43 -4.58
N SER A 49 1.98 -2.42 -3.85
CA SER A 49 2.49 -2.61 -2.48
C SER A 49 1.41 -3.14 -1.54
N ALA A 50 0.18 -2.63 -1.62
CA ALA A 50 -0.92 -3.12 -0.80
C ALA A 50 -1.33 -4.55 -1.16
N VAL A 51 -1.35 -4.90 -2.45
CA VAL A 51 -1.68 -6.25 -2.92
C VAL A 51 -0.62 -7.26 -2.51
N THR A 52 0.67 -6.93 -2.58
CA THR A 52 1.73 -7.79 -2.05
C THR A 52 1.53 -8.08 -0.57
N ASP A 53 1.19 -7.04 0.21
CA ASP A 53 0.92 -7.17 1.65
C ASP A 53 -0.32 -8.05 1.93
N ALA A 54 -1.36 -7.95 1.10
CA ALA A 54 -2.53 -8.82 1.16
C ALA A 54 -2.20 -10.29 0.83
N ILE A 55 -1.32 -10.54 -0.14
CA ILE A 55 -0.86 -11.90 -0.47
C ILE A 55 -0.02 -12.49 0.68
N GLU A 56 0.80 -11.67 1.34
CA GLU A 56 1.54 -12.09 2.54
C GLU A 56 0.62 -12.37 3.74
N GLN A 57 -0.50 -11.64 3.85
CA GLN A 57 -1.48 -11.78 4.94
C GLN A 57 -2.45 -12.96 4.73
N TRP A 58 -2.92 -13.17 3.51
CA TRP A 58 -3.94 -14.17 3.17
C TRP A 58 -3.37 -15.21 2.22
N SER A 59 -3.05 -16.40 2.77
CA SER A 59 -2.42 -17.51 2.04
C SER A 59 -3.25 -18.06 0.86
N GLU A 60 -4.53 -17.73 0.77
CA GLU A 60 -5.39 -18.08 -0.36
C GLU A 60 -5.16 -17.20 -1.59
N LEU A 61 -4.62 -16.00 -1.39
CA LEU A 61 -4.27 -15.10 -2.47
C LEU A 61 -2.91 -15.50 -3.04
N SER A 62 -2.74 -15.21 -4.31
CA SER A 62 -1.48 -15.47 -5.00
C SER A 62 -1.09 -14.30 -5.89
N GLU A 63 0.20 -14.20 -6.24
CA GLU A 63 0.65 -13.30 -7.31
C GLU A 63 0.16 -13.75 -8.69
N THR A 64 -0.43 -14.95 -8.80
CA THR A 64 -0.96 -15.50 -10.04
C THR A 64 -2.49 -15.68 -9.98
N PRO A 65 -3.26 -15.11 -10.94
CA PRO A 65 -2.80 -14.29 -12.05
C PRO A 65 -2.33 -12.89 -11.58
N PRO A 66 -1.41 -12.25 -12.33
CA PRO A 66 -0.81 -10.99 -11.91
C PRO A 66 -1.83 -9.84 -11.90
N LEU A 67 -1.60 -8.87 -11.02
CA LEU A 67 -2.50 -7.73 -10.79
C LEU A 67 -2.89 -6.97 -12.07
N TYR A 68 -1.98 -6.85 -13.05
CA TYR A 68 -2.26 -6.17 -14.31
C TYR A 68 -3.33 -6.85 -15.18
N ASN A 69 -3.66 -8.12 -14.92
CA ASN A 69 -4.78 -8.81 -15.57
C ASN A 69 -6.14 -8.33 -15.04
N PHE A 70 -6.16 -7.71 -13.85
CA PHE A 70 -7.38 -7.23 -13.20
C PHE A 70 -7.54 -5.71 -13.32
N VAL A 71 -6.42 -4.97 -13.24
CA VAL A 71 -6.42 -3.51 -13.31
C VAL A 71 -5.16 -2.99 -14.00
N ASP A 72 -5.34 -2.03 -14.90
CA ASP A 72 -4.21 -1.28 -15.46
C ASP A 72 -3.66 -0.33 -14.39
N THR A 73 -2.68 -0.82 -13.62
CA THR A 73 -2.01 -0.03 -12.55
C THR A 73 -1.26 1.20 -13.05
N ASP A 74 -0.86 1.22 -14.32
CA ASP A 74 -0.19 2.36 -14.96
C ASP A 74 -1.20 3.47 -15.28
N ARG A 75 -2.43 3.08 -15.62
CA ARG A 75 -3.55 3.97 -15.98
C ARG A 75 -4.60 4.10 -14.87
N LEU A 76 -4.29 3.68 -13.65
CA LEU A 76 -5.21 3.74 -12.50
C LEU A 76 -5.67 5.17 -12.19
N ASN A 77 -4.82 6.17 -12.47
CA ASN A 77 -5.20 7.58 -12.40
C ASN A 77 -6.37 7.96 -13.34
N GLY A 78 -6.54 7.26 -14.46
CA GLY A 78 -7.66 7.43 -15.39
C GLY A 78 -8.91 6.62 -15.02
N LEU A 79 -8.80 5.70 -14.05
CA LEU A 79 -9.90 4.84 -13.59
C LEU A 79 -10.66 5.42 -12.39
N PHE A 80 -10.20 6.53 -11.82
CA PHE A 80 -10.91 7.22 -10.75
C PHE A 80 -12.28 7.67 -11.25
N LYS A 81 -13.33 6.91 -10.88
CA LYS A 81 -14.71 7.34 -11.06
C LYS A 81 -15.01 8.38 -9.99
N THR A 82 -15.73 9.42 -10.39
CA THR A 82 -16.32 10.39 -9.47
C THR A 82 -17.34 9.67 -8.59
N LYS A 83 -16.97 9.34 -7.34
CA LYS A 83 -17.78 9.35 -6.10
C LYS A 83 -17.36 8.26 -5.10
N ALA A 84 -16.37 8.53 -4.26
CA ALA A 84 -16.39 8.04 -2.88
C ALA A 84 -16.73 9.21 -1.96
N THR A 85 -17.68 8.99 -1.05
CA THR A 85 -18.00 9.95 -0.01
C THR A 85 -17.26 9.47 1.24
N ASP A 86 -16.19 10.16 1.62
CA ASP A 86 -15.67 10.09 2.98
C ASP A 86 -16.34 11.21 3.78
N ASP A 87 -16.33 11.13 5.12
CA ASP A 87 -16.95 12.10 6.05
C ASP A 87 -16.53 13.56 5.77
N SER A 88 -15.44 13.76 5.01
CA SER A 88 -14.84 15.05 4.67
C SER A 88 -15.15 15.58 3.26
N GLY A 89 -15.89 14.84 2.42
CA GLY A 89 -16.26 15.26 1.06
C GLY A 89 -15.93 14.27 -0.06
N TRP A 90 -16.05 14.74 -1.31
CA TRP A 90 -15.87 13.94 -2.51
C TRP A 90 -14.39 13.58 -2.71
N LEU A 91 -14.07 12.28 -2.63
CA LEU A 91 -12.76 11.75 -2.99
C LEU A 91 -12.86 10.99 -4.31
N PRO A 92 -11.96 11.26 -5.29
CA PRO A 92 -11.78 10.38 -6.43
C PRO A 92 -11.45 8.97 -5.94
N SER A 93 -12.17 7.96 -6.45
CA SER A 93 -11.95 6.57 -6.06
C SER A 93 -12.00 5.62 -7.25
N ALA A 94 -11.26 4.53 -7.12
CA ALA A 94 -11.26 3.44 -8.08
C ALA A 94 -11.52 2.14 -7.31
N GLU A 95 -12.33 1.27 -7.90
CA GLU A 95 -12.66 -0.02 -7.32
C GLU A 95 -12.53 -1.09 -8.40
N PHE A 96 -11.91 -2.21 -8.03
CA PHE A 96 -11.80 -3.38 -8.88
C PHE A 96 -11.70 -4.65 -8.03
N GLN A 97 -11.93 -5.80 -8.66
CA GLN A 97 -11.74 -7.11 -8.02
C GLN A 97 -10.36 -7.65 -8.34
N PHE A 98 -9.68 -8.14 -7.32
CA PHE A 98 -8.44 -8.91 -7.43
C PHE A 98 -8.68 -10.27 -6.77
N GLN A 99 -8.86 -11.30 -7.59
CA GLN A 99 -9.22 -12.65 -7.11
C GLN A 99 -10.51 -12.60 -6.25
N THR A 100 -10.47 -13.16 -5.03
CA THR A 100 -11.58 -13.12 -4.06
C THR A 100 -11.67 -11.78 -3.31
N CYS A 101 -10.74 -10.86 -3.54
CA CYS A 101 -10.71 -9.57 -2.85
C CYS A 101 -11.35 -8.43 -3.66
N ARG A 102 -11.98 -7.51 -2.92
CA ARG A 102 -12.36 -6.18 -3.43
C ARG A 102 -11.26 -5.19 -3.07
N VAL A 103 -10.73 -4.49 -4.07
CA VAL A 103 -9.73 -3.45 -3.88
C VAL A 103 -10.37 -2.09 -4.14
N THR A 104 -10.34 -1.23 -3.12
CA THR A 104 -10.82 0.15 -3.16
C THR A 104 -9.64 1.10 -2.98
N VAL A 105 -9.46 2.02 -3.91
CA VAL A 105 -8.43 3.05 -3.87
C VAL A 105 -9.11 4.40 -3.70
N LEU A 106 -8.79 5.11 -2.62
CA LEU A 106 -9.22 6.47 -2.36
C LEU A 106 -8.06 7.42 -2.61
N TYR A 107 -8.28 8.41 -3.47
CA TYR A 107 -7.26 9.39 -3.84
C TYR A 107 -7.56 10.75 -3.21
N GLY A 108 -7.07 10.96 -1.99
CA GLY A 108 -7.25 12.19 -1.23
C GLY A 108 -5.93 12.90 -0.93
N PRO A 109 -5.84 13.62 0.22
CA PRO A 109 -4.58 14.12 0.76
C PRO A 109 -3.49 13.04 0.83
N VAL A 110 -3.92 11.83 1.21
CA VAL A 110 -3.16 10.58 1.15
C VAL A 110 -3.84 9.62 0.14
N ILE A 111 -3.06 8.69 -0.40
CA ILE A 111 -3.60 7.58 -1.18
C ILE A 111 -3.91 6.46 -0.19
N ARG A 112 -5.17 6.08 -0.08
CA ARG A 112 -5.59 4.96 0.78
C ARG A 112 -6.00 3.79 -0.10
N VAL A 113 -5.37 2.64 0.09
CA VAL A 113 -5.74 1.38 -0.55
C VAL A 113 -6.36 0.47 0.50
N ILE A 114 -7.59 0.04 0.25
CA ILE A 114 -8.37 -0.84 1.10
C ILE A 114 -8.57 -2.13 0.31
N ILE A 115 -8.13 -3.25 0.86
CA ILE A 115 -8.34 -4.58 0.31
C ILE A 115 -9.26 -5.31 1.28
N GLU A 116 -10.43 -5.69 0.80
CA GLU A 116 -11.41 -6.45 1.56
C GLU A 116 -11.41 -7.87 1.02
N HIS A 117 -11.25 -8.82 1.93
CA HIS A 117 -11.29 -10.25 1.67
C HIS A 117 -12.61 -10.80 2.23
N ASP A 118 -13.39 -11.46 1.36
CA ASP A 118 -14.63 -12.15 1.75
C ASP A 118 -14.30 -13.64 1.92
N PRO A 119 -14.32 -14.18 3.16
CA PRO A 119 -13.98 -15.58 3.45
C PRO A 119 -15.07 -16.58 3.06
#